data_AF-A0AAI9TBY1-F1
#
_entry.id   AF-A0AAI9TBY1-F1
#
_cell.length_a   1.000
_cell.length_b   1.000
_cell.length_c   1.000
_cell.angle_alpha   90.00
_cell.angle_beta   90.00
_cell.angle_gamma   90.00
#
_symmetry.space_group_name_H-M   'P 1'
#
loop_
_entity.id
_entity.type
_entity.pdbx_description
1 polymer ?
#
loop_
_entity_poly.entity_id
_entity_poly.type
_entity_poly.pdbx_seq_one_letter_code
_entity_poly.pdbx_strand_id
1 'polypeptide(L)'
;MIGKHPNNPRRLQGESYKHPTIIVLSRSRSNKASLNPPKSSTFNLFTMSAEGVSSSPIPIEDLKKITTEACEDALKTSETYEHDKVGDWNSQIINTVLKALITATAPTDASKPPPYRFTVNSTIVQQGVIDPSVAADGALSNAGKRGMHSASGAFWDVNRDGMWTFKYTGAEERGIDVVVCVTWFSVVV
;
A
#
# COMPACT_ATOMS: atom_id res chain seq x y z
N MET A 1 48.45 34.64 -45.14
CA MET A 1 47.12 34.49 -44.50
C MET A 1 47.38 33.89 -43.11
N ILE A 2 47.37 34.67 -42.01
CA ILE A 2 46.20 34.96 -41.13
C ILE A 2 45.49 33.64 -40.77
N GLY A 3 45.35 33.15 -39.53
CA GLY A 3 45.60 33.61 -38.16
C GLY A 3 45.30 32.46 -37.16
N LYS A 4 45.66 32.62 -35.87
CA LYS A 4 45.59 31.64 -34.77
C LYS A 4 44.18 31.49 -34.10
N HIS A 5 43.87 30.24 -33.66
CA HIS A 5 42.97 29.77 -32.55
C HIS A 5 41.45 30.08 -32.59
N PRO A 6 40.53 29.34 -31.89
CA PRO A 6 40.67 28.62 -30.59
C PRO A 6 40.14 27.15 -30.51
N ASN A 7 40.76 26.30 -29.68
CA ASN A 7 40.16 25.67 -28.47
C ASN A 7 38.62 25.70 -28.34
N ASN A 8 37.95 24.54 -28.40
CA ASN A 8 36.78 24.24 -27.57
C ASN A 8 36.56 22.72 -27.42
N PRO A 9 36.56 22.16 -26.20
CA PRO A 9 36.35 20.74 -25.97
C PRO A 9 34.86 20.41 -25.97
N ARG A 10 34.41 19.47 -26.80
CA ARG A 10 33.10 18.83 -26.64
C ARG A 10 33.16 17.87 -25.45
N ARG A 11 33.09 18.44 -24.25
CA ARG A 11 32.75 17.74 -23.02
C ARG A 11 31.29 17.29 -23.17
N LEU A 12 31.09 16.02 -23.53
CA LEU A 12 29.80 15.37 -23.33
C LEU A 12 29.52 15.44 -21.83
N GLN A 13 28.64 16.36 -21.42
CA GLN A 13 27.96 16.27 -20.14
C GLN A 13 27.11 15.00 -20.21
N GLY A 14 27.69 13.88 -19.81
CA GLY A 14 26.90 12.79 -19.27
C GLY A 14 26.38 13.27 -17.91
N GLU A 15 25.21 13.90 -17.89
CA GLU A 15 24.42 13.93 -16.67
C GLU A 15 24.10 12.48 -16.31
N SER A 16 24.92 11.93 -15.43
CA SER A 16 24.56 10.74 -14.68
C SER A 16 23.40 11.15 -13.78
N TYR A 17 22.16 11.00 -14.27
CA TYR A 17 20.98 10.93 -13.44
C TYR A 17 21.16 9.72 -12.52
N LYS A 18 21.87 9.91 -11.41
CA LYS A 18 21.87 9.00 -10.29
C LYS A 18 20.50 9.16 -9.64
N HIS A 19 19.50 8.45 -10.16
CA HIS A 19 18.27 8.28 -9.39
C HIS A 19 18.67 7.69 -8.04
N PRO A 20 18.37 8.37 -6.91
CA PRO A 20 18.60 7.76 -5.61
C PRO A 20 17.80 6.46 -5.55
N THR A 21 18.47 5.36 -5.26
CA THR A 21 17.81 4.08 -5.01
C THR A 21 16.98 4.24 -3.75
N ILE A 22 15.66 4.20 -3.90
CA ILE A 22 14.74 4.20 -2.77
C ILE A 22 14.62 2.77 -2.26
N ILE A 23 14.86 2.57 -0.98
CA ILE A 23 14.75 1.27 -0.31
C ILE A 23 13.60 1.34 0.67
N VAL A 24 12.57 0.52 0.45
CA VAL A 24 11.49 0.27 1.41
C VAL A 24 11.62 -1.16 1.92
N LEU A 25 11.70 -1.30 3.24
CA LEU A 25 11.74 -2.57 3.95
C LEU A 25 10.43 -2.72 4.71
N SER A 26 9.63 -3.72 4.33
CA SER A 26 8.44 -4.10 5.09
C SER A 26 8.66 -5.46 5.75
N ARG A 27 8.31 -5.54 7.04
CA ARG A 27 8.36 -6.78 7.82
C ARG A 27 6.99 -7.04 8.42
N SER A 28 6.36 -8.14 8.02
CA SER A 28 5.13 -8.63 8.65
C SER A 28 5.38 -9.90 9.46
N ARG A 29 4.82 -9.97 10.66
CA ARG A 29 4.78 -11.15 11.53
C ARG A 29 3.32 -11.42 11.91
N SER A 30 2.83 -12.59 11.54
CA SER A 30 1.57 -13.13 12.07
C SER A 30 1.83 -13.89 13.36
N ASN A 31 1.02 -13.64 14.39
CA ASN A 31 1.04 -14.45 15.61
C ASN A 31 0.09 -15.64 15.46
N LYS A 32 0.46 -16.81 16.02
CA LYS A 32 -0.46 -17.95 16.14
C LYS A 32 -1.66 -17.55 17.01
N ALA A 33 -2.83 -18.11 16.72
CA ALA A 33 -4.02 -17.94 17.56
C ALA A 33 -3.70 -18.32 19.00
N SER A 34 -3.91 -17.38 19.94
CA SER A 34 -3.75 -17.60 21.37
C SER A 34 -4.92 -18.40 21.91
N LEU A 35 -4.68 -19.30 22.87
CA LEU A 35 -5.73 -19.99 23.65
C LEU A 35 -6.66 -19.01 24.41
N ASN A 36 -6.20 -17.77 24.62
CA ASN A 36 -7.00 -16.64 25.05
C ASN A 36 -6.86 -15.51 24.02
N PRO A 37 -7.70 -15.48 22.97
CA PRO A 37 -7.62 -14.45 21.95
C PRO A 37 -8.08 -13.11 22.54
N PRO A 38 -7.40 -11.98 22.23
CA PRO A 38 -7.95 -10.67 22.51
C PRO A 38 -9.29 -10.50 21.80
N LYS A 39 -10.25 -9.81 22.42
CA LYS A 39 -11.60 -9.56 21.88
C LYS A 39 -11.60 -8.79 20.54
N SER A 40 -10.44 -8.36 20.05
CA SER A 40 -10.24 -7.64 18.81
C SER A 40 -8.95 -8.12 18.11
N SER A 41 -8.97 -8.23 16.78
CA SER A 41 -7.77 -8.43 15.96
C SER A 41 -6.91 -7.18 16.11
N THR A 42 -5.85 -7.24 16.92
CA THR A 42 -4.90 -6.12 16.99
C THR A 42 -4.00 -6.16 15.76
N PHE A 43 -4.31 -5.29 14.81
CA PHE A 43 -3.44 -5.00 13.70
C PHE A 43 -2.52 -3.84 14.07
N ASN A 44 -1.25 -4.14 14.32
CA ASN A 44 -0.27 -3.13 14.71
C ASN A 44 0.59 -2.80 13.51
N LEU A 45 0.34 -1.63 12.91
CA LEU A 45 1.16 -1.11 11.83
C LEU A 45 1.96 0.10 12.28
N PHE A 46 3.28 0.08 12.04
CA PHE A 46 4.15 1.21 12.33
C PHE A 46 4.97 1.63 11.11
N THR A 47 4.90 2.91 10.77
CA THR A 47 5.90 3.57 9.92
C THR A 47 7.11 3.91 10.78
N MET A 48 8.27 3.37 10.44
CA MET A 48 9.53 3.57 11.18
C MET A 48 10.40 4.71 10.61
N SER A 49 9.93 5.37 9.56
CA SER A 49 10.63 6.49 8.92
C SER A 49 10.03 7.82 9.29
N ALA A 50 10.90 8.84 9.35
CA ALA A 50 10.45 10.21 9.49
C ALA A 50 9.62 10.60 8.27
N GLU A 51 8.42 11.11 8.53
CA GLU A 51 7.59 11.83 7.60
C GLU A 51 7.51 13.26 8.17
N GLY A 52 7.78 14.27 7.33
CA GLY A 52 7.50 15.66 7.66
C GLY A 52 5.99 15.91 7.63
N VAL A 53 5.56 17.16 7.43
CA VAL A 53 4.18 17.43 7.00
C VAL A 53 4.07 17.03 5.51
N SER A 54 4.31 15.76 5.18
CA SER A 54 4.18 15.24 3.83
C SER A 54 2.70 15.16 3.49
N SER A 55 2.23 16.04 2.60
CA SER A 55 0.88 15.95 2.08
C SER A 55 0.80 14.74 1.14
N SER A 56 -0.03 13.76 1.48
CA SER A 56 -0.43 12.72 0.53
C SER A 56 -0.81 13.37 -0.82
N PRO A 57 -0.42 12.76 -1.96
CA PRO A 57 -0.60 13.35 -3.29
C PRO A 57 -2.07 13.52 -3.68
N ILE A 58 -2.97 12.84 -2.97
CA ILE A 58 -4.41 13.09 -2.97
C ILE A 58 -4.93 13.20 -1.53
N PRO A 59 -6.09 13.83 -1.28
CA PRO A 59 -6.71 13.82 0.03
C PRO A 59 -6.90 12.40 0.58
N ILE A 60 -6.62 12.20 1.87
CA ILE A 60 -6.72 10.88 2.51
C ILE A 60 -8.15 10.33 2.44
N GLU A 61 -9.17 11.20 2.49
CA GLU A 61 -10.57 10.79 2.34
C GLU A 61 -10.85 10.19 0.95
N ASP A 62 -10.27 10.76 -0.11
CA ASP A 62 -10.41 10.23 -1.46
C ASP A 62 -9.67 8.90 -1.60
N LEU A 63 -8.46 8.81 -1.05
CA LEU A 63 -7.68 7.56 -1.04
C LEU A 63 -8.40 6.44 -0.27
N LYS A 64 -9.01 6.78 0.88
CA LYS A 64 -9.85 5.88 1.67
C LYS A 64 -11.07 5.40 0.89
N LYS A 65 -11.76 6.31 0.21
CA LYS A 65 -12.92 5.97 -0.63
C LYS A 65 -12.52 5.01 -1.76
N ILE A 66 -11.51 5.37 -2.56
CA ILE A 66 -10.97 4.54 -3.65
C ILE A 66 -10.61 3.14 -3.15
N THR A 67 -9.91 3.06 -2.02
CA THR A 67 -9.45 1.78 -1.47
C THR A 67 -10.61 0.95 -0.92
N THR A 68 -11.62 1.58 -0.33
CA THR A 68 -12.84 0.92 0.15
C THR A 68 -13.60 0.30 -1.01
N GLU A 69 -13.88 1.09 -2.06
CA GLU A 69 -14.57 0.63 -3.27
C GLU A 69 -13.81 -0.52 -3.95
N ALA A 70 -12.47 -0.42 -4.03
CA ALA A 70 -11.64 -1.48 -4.60
C ALA A 70 -11.74 -2.80 -3.80
N CYS A 71 -11.80 -2.73 -2.48
CA CYS A 71 -11.96 -3.92 -1.62
C CYS A 71 -13.37 -4.50 -1.73
N GLU A 72 -14.40 -3.66 -1.74
CA GLU A 72 -15.80 -4.06 -1.91
C GLU A 72 -16.01 -4.78 -3.24
N ASP A 73 -15.51 -4.21 -4.33
CA ASP A 73 -15.65 -4.78 -5.66
C ASP A 73 -14.90 -6.11 -5.81
N ALA A 74 -13.70 -6.21 -5.24
CA ALA A 74 -12.92 -7.46 -5.29
C ALA A 74 -13.57 -8.60 -4.51
N LEU A 75 -14.20 -8.28 -3.38
CA LEU A 75 -14.83 -9.27 -2.49
C LEU A 75 -16.34 -9.40 -2.70
N LYS A 76 -16.93 -8.74 -3.70
CA LYS A 76 -18.38 -8.59 -3.84
C LYS A 76 -19.16 -9.91 -3.86
N THR A 77 -18.59 -10.94 -4.46
CA THR A 77 -19.23 -12.26 -4.61
C THR A 77 -18.80 -13.28 -3.56
N SER A 78 -17.86 -12.92 -2.69
CA SER A 78 -17.29 -13.82 -1.70
C SER A 78 -18.11 -13.77 -0.41
N GLU A 79 -18.57 -14.92 0.05
CA GLU A 79 -19.25 -15.04 1.36
C GLU A 79 -18.28 -15.48 2.47
N THR A 80 -17.18 -16.13 2.10
CA THR A 80 -16.17 -16.65 3.03
C THR A 80 -14.78 -16.56 2.41
N TYR A 81 -13.74 -16.70 3.24
CA TYR A 81 -12.36 -16.75 2.75
C TYR A 81 -12.14 -17.95 1.79
N GLU A 82 -11.68 -17.66 0.57
CA GLU A 82 -11.34 -18.65 -0.45
C GLU A 82 -9.86 -18.52 -0.81
N HIS A 83 -9.03 -19.47 -0.37
CA HIS A 83 -7.58 -19.41 -0.55
C HIS A 83 -7.17 -19.23 -2.02
N ASP A 84 -7.84 -19.94 -2.93
CA ASP A 84 -7.53 -19.92 -4.36
C ASP A 84 -7.86 -18.59 -5.04
N LYS A 85 -8.74 -17.78 -4.44
CA LYS A 85 -9.16 -16.47 -4.97
C LYS A 85 -8.33 -15.30 -4.45
N VAL A 86 -7.52 -15.51 -3.41
CA VAL A 86 -6.71 -14.44 -2.79
C VAL A 86 -5.76 -13.77 -3.78
N GLY A 87 -5.20 -14.53 -4.73
CA GLY A 87 -4.36 -13.98 -5.79
C GLY A 87 -5.10 -12.99 -6.69
N ASP A 88 -6.31 -13.38 -7.11
CA ASP A 88 -7.19 -12.57 -7.95
C ASP A 88 -7.67 -11.31 -7.20
N TRP A 89 -8.13 -11.46 -5.96
CA TRP A 89 -8.60 -10.35 -5.12
C TRP A 89 -7.51 -9.31 -4.89
N ASN A 90 -6.30 -9.73 -4.49
CA ASN A 90 -5.18 -8.80 -4.32
C ASN A 90 -4.83 -8.09 -5.63
N SER A 91 -4.79 -8.83 -6.73
CA SER A 91 -4.47 -8.25 -8.04
C SER A 91 -5.52 -7.22 -8.46
N GLN A 92 -6.81 -7.50 -8.23
CA GLN A 92 -7.89 -6.55 -8.51
C GLN A 92 -7.76 -5.29 -7.65
N ILE A 93 -7.58 -5.43 -6.34
CA ILE A 93 -7.42 -4.29 -5.41
C ILE A 93 -6.23 -3.42 -5.82
N ILE A 94 -5.04 -4.03 -5.99
CA ILE A 94 -3.80 -3.35 -6.35
C ILE A 94 -3.98 -2.58 -7.66
N ASN A 95 -4.51 -3.22 -8.69
CA ASN A 95 -4.67 -2.60 -10.00
C ASN A 95 -5.70 -1.46 -9.99
N THR A 96 -6.81 -1.60 -9.27
CA THR A 96 -7.82 -0.54 -9.15
C THR A 96 -7.27 0.68 -8.42
N VAL A 97 -6.61 0.50 -7.28
CA VAL A 97 -6.02 1.59 -6.50
C VAL A 97 -4.90 2.29 -7.29
N LEU A 98 -4.01 1.54 -7.93
CA LEU A 98 -2.94 2.11 -8.76
C LEU A 98 -3.49 2.96 -9.91
N LYS A 99 -4.50 2.45 -10.64
CA LYS A 99 -5.12 3.21 -11.74
C LYS A 99 -5.72 4.52 -11.24
N ALA A 100 -6.48 4.47 -10.14
CA ALA A 100 -7.10 5.67 -9.57
C ALA A 100 -6.08 6.71 -9.12
N LEU A 101 -4.99 6.29 -8.46
CA LEU A 101 -3.89 7.17 -8.05
C LEU A 101 -3.20 7.84 -9.26
N ILE A 102 -2.90 7.06 -10.29
CA ILE A 102 -2.27 7.57 -11.52
C ILE A 102 -3.19 8.59 -12.20
N THR A 103 -4.48 8.29 -12.31
CA THR A 103 -5.45 9.22 -12.91
C THR A 103 -5.60 10.50 -12.09
N ALA A 104 -5.72 10.40 -10.76
CA ALA A 104 -5.91 11.56 -9.90
C ALA A 104 -4.69 12.49 -9.83
N THR A 105 -3.50 11.96 -10.10
CA THR A 105 -2.24 12.71 -10.03
C THR A 105 -1.61 12.98 -11.41
N ALA A 106 -2.32 12.65 -12.48
CA ALA A 106 -1.87 12.88 -13.84
C ALA A 106 -1.59 14.38 -14.06
N PRO A 107 -0.45 14.75 -14.68
CA PRO A 107 -0.20 16.13 -15.06
C PRO A 107 -1.30 16.68 -15.96
N THR A 108 -1.70 17.94 -15.74
CA THR A 108 -2.61 18.63 -16.65
C THR A 108 -1.99 18.94 -18.02
N ASP A 109 -0.66 19.05 -18.06
CA ASP A 109 0.15 19.19 -19.28
C ASP A 109 0.81 17.85 -19.59
N ALA A 110 0.41 17.23 -20.71
CA ALA A 110 0.93 15.94 -21.17
C ALA A 110 2.44 15.98 -21.50
N SER A 111 3.04 17.17 -21.62
CA SER A 111 4.49 17.34 -21.82
C SER A 111 5.29 17.12 -20.54
N LYS A 112 4.63 17.12 -19.37
CA LYS A 112 5.27 16.87 -18.07
C LYS A 112 5.20 15.38 -17.73
N PRO A 113 6.26 14.80 -17.15
CA PRO A 113 6.23 13.42 -16.69
C PRO A 113 5.30 13.29 -15.47
N PRO A 114 4.81 12.07 -15.16
CA PRO A 114 4.05 11.81 -13.94
C PRO A 114 4.83 12.24 -12.69
N PRO A 115 4.20 12.97 -11.74
CA PRO A 115 4.91 13.58 -10.61
C PRO A 115 5.22 12.60 -9.46
N TYR A 116 4.64 11.40 -9.50
CA TYR A 116 4.81 10.38 -8.46
C TYR A 116 5.04 8.99 -9.05
N ARG A 117 5.77 8.18 -8.29
CA ARG A 117 5.77 6.71 -8.41
C ARG A 117 5.02 6.15 -7.22
N PHE A 118 4.24 5.09 -7.43
CA PHE A 118 3.44 4.45 -6.39
C PHE A 118 3.83 2.99 -6.20
N THR A 119 3.75 2.51 -4.96
CA THR A 119 3.66 1.09 -4.64
C THR A 119 2.38 0.84 -3.84
N VAL A 120 1.62 -0.17 -4.23
CA VAL A 120 0.44 -0.63 -3.50
C VAL A 120 0.67 -2.07 -3.08
N ASN A 121 0.69 -2.31 -1.77
CA ASN A 121 0.72 -3.64 -1.19
C ASN A 121 -0.67 -3.95 -0.63
N SER A 122 -1.29 -5.04 -1.09
CA SER A 122 -2.51 -5.58 -0.50
C SER A 122 -2.20 -6.91 0.16
N THR A 123 -2.67 -7.08 1.39
CA THR A 123 -2.55 -8.32 2.16
C THR A 123 -3.92 -8.76 2.65
N ILE A 124 -4.32 -9.97 2.29
CA ILE A 124 -5.57 -10.60 2.72
C ILE A 124 -5.22 -11.69 3.72
N VAL A 125 -5.90 -11.70 4.88
CA VAL A 125 -5.67 -12.63 5.97
C VAL A 125 -6.97 -13.35 6.32
N GLN A 126 -6.91 -14.67 6.26
CA GLN A 126 -7.95 -15.52 6.84
C GLN A 126 -7.94 -15.38 8.36
N GLN A 127 -9.05 -14.92 8.92
CA GLN A 127 -9.34 -15.01 10.34
C GLN A 127 -9.73 -16.45 10.69
N GLY A 128 -9.47 -16.89 11.92
CA GLY A 128 -9.66 -18.28 12.34
C GLY A 128 -11.00 -18.88 11.88
N VAL A 129 -11.02 -20.18 11.59
CA VAL A 129 -12.17 -20.91 11.03
C VAL A 129 -13.45 -20.55 11.80
N ILE A 130 -14.38 -19.87 11.12
CA ILE A 130 -15.75 -19.71 11.59
C ILE A 130 -16.43 -21.03 11.28
N ASP A 131 -16.28 -22.04 12.13
CA ASP A 131 -17.07 -23.26 11.99
C ASP A 131 -18.48 -22.95 12.54
N PRO A 132 -19.53 -22.92 11.70
CA PRO A 132 -20.88 -22.60 12.14
C PRO A 132 -21.43 -23.65 13.11
N SER A 133 -20.88 -24.87 13.11
CA SER A 133 -21.32 -25.98 13.97
C SER A 133 -20.78 -25.90 15.41
N VAL A 134 -19.69 -25.15 15.63
CA VAL A 134 -19.18 -24.81 16.98
C VAL A 134 -19.73 -23.49 17.51
N ALA A 135 -20.55 -22.78 16.71
CA ALA A 135 -21.21 -21.52 17.08
C ALA A 135 -22.48 -21.74 17.93
N ALA A 136 -22.46 -22.70 18.85
CA ALA A 136 -23.47 -22.78 19.90
C ALA A 136 -23.32 -21.58 20.86
N ASP A 137 -24.44 -20.95 21.22
CA ASP A 137 -24.55 -19.84 22.19
C ASP A 137 -23.91 -18.48 21.82
N GLY A 138 -24.06 -18.02 20.58
CA GLY A 138 -23.85 -16.60 20.24
C GLY A 138 -22.38 -16.12 20.29
N ALA A 139 -21.43 -17.05 20.34
CA ALA A 139 -19.99 -16.80 20.43
C ALA A 139 -19.29 -16.64 19.06
N LEU A 140 -20.00 -16.17 18.02
CA LEU A 140 -19.41 -15.81 16.71
C LEU A 140 -18.27 -14.78 16.85
N SER A 141 -18.25 -14.01 17.94
CA SER A 141 -17.21 -13.05 18.28
C SER A 141 -15.88 -13.67 18.74
N ASN A 142 -15.82 -14.99 18.99
CA ASN A 142 -14.64 -15.68 19.52
C ASN A 142 -13.90 -16.57 18.51
N ALA A 143 -14.33 -16.62 17.23
CA ALA A 143 -13.51 -17.20 16.17
C ALA A 143 -12.16 -16.48 16.16
N GLY A 144 -11.09 -17.17 16.56
CA GLY A 144 -9.83 -16.56 16.99
C GLY A 144 -9.28 -15.56 15.98
N LYS A 145 -9.43 -14.27 16.28
CA LYS A 145 -8.87 -13.18 15.47
C LYS A 145 -7.34 -13.27 15.52
N ARG A 146 -6.69 -13.37 14.35
CA ARG A 146 -5.23 -13.46 14.24
C ARG A 146 -4.62 -12.07 14.26
N GLY A 147 -3.81 -11.80 15.28
CA GLY A 147 -2.98 -10.60 15.32
C GLY A 147 -1.91 -10.62 14.22
N MET A 148 -1.76 -9.49 13.53
CA MET A 148 -0.70 -9.26 12.56
C MET A 148 0.01 -7.95 12.89
N HIS A 149 1.32 -8.03 13.03
CA HIS A 149 2.18 -6.87 13.21
C HIS A 149 2.96 -6.65 11.93
N SER A 150 2.83 -5.46 11.36
CA SER A 150 3.59 -5.06 10.18
C SER A 150 4.32 -3.75 10.47
N ALA A 151 5.56 -3.64 10.01
CA ALA A 151 6.33 -2.42 10.13
C ALA A 151 7.02 -2.12 8.80
N SER A 152 7.02 -0.86 8.41
CA SER A 152 7.67 -0.39 7.18
C SER A 152 8.68 0.69 7.52
N GLY A 153 9.91 0.51 7.04
CA GLY A 153 10.97 1.51 7.11
C GLY A 153 11.43 1.86 5.70
N ALA A 154 11.83 3.11 5.51
CA ALA A 154 12.25 3.65 4.23
C ALA A 154 13.34 4.71 4.36
N PHE A 155 14.21 4.77 3.36
CA PHE A 155 15.14 5.88 3.16
C PHE A 155 14.64 6.73 1.98
N TRP A 156 14.05 7.89 2.27
CA TRP A 156 13.30 8.71 1.32
C TRP A 156 13.36 10.22 1.64
N ASP A 157 12.79 11.07 0.78
CA ASP A 157 12.59 12.49 1.08
C ASP A 157 11.39 12.66 2.03
N VAL A 158 11.69 12.94 3.30
CA VAL A 158 10.70 13.08 4.36
C VAL A 158 9.63 14.15 4.09
N ASN A 159 9.87 15.11 3.20
CA ASN A 159 8.93 16.19 2.93
C ASN A 159 7.95 15.88 1.79
N ARG A 160 8.26 14.89 0.94
CA ARG A 160 7.54 14.66 -0.32
C ARG A 160 7.11 13.22 -0.50
N ASP A 161 7.86 12.29 0.07
CA ASP A 161 7.57 10.87 0.06
C ASP A 161 6.80 10.50 1.33
N GLY A 162 6.06 9.41 1.28
CA GLY A 162 5.31 8.96 2.45
C GLY A 162 4.54 7.70 2.18
N MET A 163 3.92 7.18 3.25
CA MET A 163 3.05 6.03 3.17
C MET A 163 1.74 6.25 3.92
N TRP A 164 0.72 5.57 3.44
CA TRP A 164 -0.57 5.47 4.08
C TRP A 164 -0.98 4.02 4.14
N THR A 165 -1.71 3.63 5.18
CA THR A 165 -2.22 2.27 5.29
C THR A 165 -3.64 2.25 5.81
N PHE A 166 -4.37 1.28 5.29
CA PHE A 166 -5.79 1.14 5.45
C PHE A 166 -6.13 -0.30 5.79
N LYS A 167 -6.97 -0.47 6.81
CA LYS A 167 -7.62 -1.74 7.10
C LYS A 167 -9.06 -1.66 6.62
N TYR A 168 -9.46 -2.56 5.73
CA TYR A 168 -10.84 -2.73 5.31
C TYR A 168 -11.59 -3.60 6.32
N THR A 169 -12.73 -3.11 6.81
CA THR A 169 -13.54 -3.81 7.84
C THR A 169 -14.81 -4.45 7.28
N GLY A 170 -15.16 -4.23 6.00
CA GLY A 170 -16.41 -4.72 5.40
C GLY A 170 -16.43 -6.22 5.06
N ALA A 171 -15.41 -6.98 5.46
CA ALA A 171 -15.36 -8.43 5.29
C ALA A 171 -14.99 -9.18 6.59
N GLU A 172 -14.95 -8.50 7.75
CA GLU A 172 -14.59 -9.16 9.01
C GLU A 172 -15.54 -10.31 9.35
N GLU A 173 -16.85 -10.14 9.14
CA GLU A 173 -17.87 -11.17 9.38
C GLU A 173 -17.74 -12.39 8.47
N ARG A 174 -17.09 -12.23 7.31
CA ARG A 174 -16.79 -13.29 6.35
C ARG A 174 -15.47 -14.01 6.67
N GLY A 175 -14.82 -13.63 7.77
CA GLY A 175 -13.53 -14.16 8.18
C GLY A 175 -12.35 -13.64 7.36
N ILE A 176 -12.49 -12.46 6.73
CA ILE A 176 -11.49 -11.88 5.82
C ILE A 176 -11.05 -10.52 6.38
N ASP A 177 -9.78 -10.40 6.75
CA ASP A 177 -9.14 -9.10 6.98
C ASP A 177 -8.38 -8.69 5.72
N VAL A 178 -8.54 -7.44 5.26
CA VAL A 178 -7.74 -6.87 4.17
C VAL A 178 -7.01 -5.62 4.65
N VAL A 179 -5.71 -5.56 4.37
CA VAL A 179 -4.86 -4.42 4.65
C VAL A 179 -4.17 -3.96 3.39
N VAL A 180 -4.31 -2.66 3.08
CA VAL A 180 -3.73 -2.03 1.90
C VAL A 180 -2.78 -0.94 2.35
N CYS A 181 -1.51 -1.03 1.92
CA CYS A 181 -0.48 -0.02 2.13
C CYS A 181 -0.17 0.66 0.79
N VAL A 182 -0.31 1.98 0.76
CA VAL A 182 0.04 2.82 -0.39
C VAL A 182 1.26 3.62 -0.01
N THR A 183 2.30 3.58 -0.83
CA THR A 183 3.50 4.40 -0.68
C THR A 183 3.68 5.22 -1.94
N TRP A 184 4.02 6.49 -1.79
CA TRP A 184 4.30 7.40 -2.89
C TRP A 184 5.71 7.96 -2.78
N PHE A 185 6.31 8.15 -3.94
CA PHE A 185 7.62 8.79 -4.09
C PHE A 185 7.49 9.91 -5.09
N SER A 186 7.76 11.14 -4.66
CA SER A 186 7.84 12.28 -5.57
C SER A 186 9.03 12.10 -6.49
N VAL A 187 8.80 12.24 -7.79
CA VAL A 187 9.88 12.34 -8.77
C VAL A 187 10.12 13.82 -9.02
N VAL A 188 11.23 14.33 -8.49
CA VAL A 188 11.71 15.67 -8.82
C VAL A 188 12.06 15.69 -10.30
N VAL A 189 11.45 16.61 -11.03
CA VAL A 189 11.87 17.04 -12.37
C VAL A 189 12.58 18.37 -12.21
#